data_AF-A0A363TNW7-F1
#
_entry.id   AF-A0A363TNW7-F1
#
_cell.length_a   1.000
_cell.length_b   1.000
_cell.length_c   1.000
_cell.angle_alpha   90.00
_cell.angle_beta   90.00
_cell.angle_gamma   90.00
#
_symmetry.space_group_name_H-M   'P 1'
#
loop_
_entity.id
_entity.type
_entity.pdbx_description
1 polymer ?
#
loop_
_entity_poly.entity_id
_entity_poly.type
_entity_poly.pdbx_seq_one_letter_code
_entity_poly.pdbx_strand_id
1 'polypeptide(L)'
;MDAPRDHRVAPSPDDILASFSEAVLATDSAWRIAYANPAAERLWRCGAGALLGRDLFASLNSGPADGVRLCCEASRASGERAAVTTFSDVVGAWLEVGGAP
;
A
#
# COMPACT_ATOMS: atom_id res chain seq x y z
N MET A 1 -41.20 -21.88 13.83
CA MET A 1 -40.67 -21.51 12.50
C MET A 1 -39.52 -20.57 12.77
N ASP A 2 -38.33 -21.13 12.97
CA ASP A 2 -37.14 -20.40 13.42
C ASP A 2 -36.56 -19.66 12.20
N ALA A 3 -36.52 -18.33 12.25
CA ALA A 3 -35.92 -17.53 11.19
C ALA A 3 -34.40 -17.81 11.14
N PRO A 4 -33.77 -17.89 9.96
CA PRO A 4 -32.32 -18.05 9.89
C PRO A 4 -31.67 -16.83 10.54
N ARG A 5 -30.92 -17.08 11.62
CA ARG A 5 -30.08 -16.08 12.29
C ARG A 5 -28.97 -15.71 11.31
N ASP A 6 -29.15 -14.60 10.61
CA ASP A 6 -28.14 -13.96 9.77
C ASP A 6 -26.91 -13.63 10.64
N HIS A 7 -25.94 -14.55 10.68
CA HIS A 7 -24.61 -14.25 11.17
C HIS A 7 -23.93 -13.40 10.09
N ARG A 8 -24.13 -12.07 10.14
CA ARG A 8 -23.21 -11.15 9.47
C ARG A 8 -21.84 -11.36 10.09
N VAL A 9 -21.04 -12.20 9.44
CA VAL A 9 -19.61 -12.31 9.72
C VAL A 9 -19.04 -10.90 9.54
N ALA A 10 -18.42 -10.37 10.60
CA ALA A 10 -17.73 -9.09 10.49
C ALA A 10 -16.66 -9.21 9.40
N PRO A 11 -16.52 -8.21 8.51
CA PRO A 11 -15.53 -8.28 7.44
C PRO A 11 -14.13 -8.45 8.04
N SER A 12 -13.33 -9.32 7.41
CA SER A 12 -11.93 -9.49 7.80
C SER A 12 -11.13 -8.21 7.50
N PRO A 13 -9.96 -8.00 8.12
CA PRO A 13 -9.08 -6.89 7.77
C PRO A 13 -8.77 -6.82 6.27
N ASP A 14 -8.61 -7.98 5.62
CA ASP A 14 -8.38 -8.08 4.18
C ASP A 14 -9.60 -7.63 3.37
N ASP A 15 -10.81 -7.98 3.79
CA ASP A 15 -12.05 -7.52 3.14
C ASP A 15 -12.19 -5.99 3.21
N ILE A 16 -11.81 -5.42 4.37
CA ILE A 16 -11.83 -3.97 4.57
C ILE A 16 -10.83 -3.29 3.62
N LEU A 17 -9.58 -3.75 3.59
CA LEU A 17 -8.54 -3.16 2.73
C LEU A 17 -8.82 -3.40 1.24
N ALA A 18 -9.45 -4.51 0.89
CA ALA A 18 -9.86 -4.81 -0.48
C ALA A 18 -11.00 -3.91 -0.97
N SER A 19 -11.81 -3.38 -0.06
CA SER A 19 -12.88 -2.43 -0.38
C SER A 19 -12.38 -1.01 -0.68
N PHE A 20 -11.14 -0.69 -0.35
CA PHE A 20 -10.60 0.65 -0.56
C PHE A 20 -10.30 0.89 -2.05
N SER A 21 -10.64 2.10 -2.51
CA SER A 21 -10.31 2.52 -3.88
C SER A 21 -8.84 2.91 -4.02
N GLU A 22 -8.22 3.32 -2.91
CA GLU A 22 -6.82 3.73 -2.83
C GLU A 22 -5.88 2.52 -2.69
N ALA A 23 -4.71 2.62 -3.31
CA ALA A 23 -3.66 1.62 -3.22
C ALA A 23 -3.09 1.59 -1.78
N VAL A 24 -3.13 0.41 -1.16
CA VAL A 24 -2.53 0.17 0.15
C VAL A 24 -1.44 -0.89 0.00
N LEU A 25 -0.24 -0.54 0.44
CA LEU A 25 0.93 -1.42 0.48
C LEU A 25 1.43 -1.48 1.92
N ALA A 26 1.83 -2.68 2.37
CA ALA A 26 2.60 -2.83 3.60
C ALA A 26 3.95 -3.44 3.25
N THR A 27 5.02 -3.02 3.93
CA THR A 27 6.37 -3.52 3.70
C THR A 27 6.98 -4.14 4.96
N ASP A 28 7.95 -5.03 4.78
CA ASP A 28 8.84 -5.44 5.86
C ASP A 28 9.91 -4.36 6.17
N SER A 29 10.79 -4.65 7.13
CA SER A 29 11.87 -3.74 7.54
C SER A 29 12.95 -3.53 6.47
N ALA A 30 12.96 -4.34 5.42
CA ALA A 30 13.82 -4.23 4.25
C ALA A 30 13.11 -3.60 3.05
N TRP A 31 11.95 -2.96 3.26
CA TRP A 31 11.12 -2.32 2.23
C TRP A 31 10.55 -3.28 1.18
N ARG A 32 10.51 -4.58 1.47
CA ARG A 32 9.86 -5.56 0.59
C ARG A 32 8.36 -5.56 0.84
N ILE A 33 7.59 -5.49 -0.23
CA ILE A 33 6.13 -5.50 -0.15
C ILE A 33 5.66 -6.83 0.44
N ALA A 34 5.08 -6.78 1.64
CA ALA A 34 4.51 -7.90 2.37
C ALA A 34 3.00 -8.03 2.11
N TYR A 35 2.35 -6.93 1.74
CA TYR A 35 0.93 -6.89 1.40
C TYR A 35 0.65 -5.85 0.32
N ALA A 36 -0.27 -6.17 -0.59
CA ALA A 36 -0.80 -5.25 -1.57
C ALA A 36 -2.30 -5.50 -1.73
N ASN A 37 -3.12 -4.46 -1.57
CA ASN A 37 -4.55 -4.59 -1.86
C ASN A 37 -4.81 -4.62 -3.38
N PRO A 38 -6.01 -5.04 -3.83
CA PRO A 38 -6.36 -5.05 -5.25
C PRO A 38 -6.25 -3.68 -5.93
N ALA A 39 -6.42 -2.58 -5.19
CA ALA A 39 -6.24 -1.23 -5.73
C ALA A 39 -4.78 -0.96 -6.15
N ALA A 40 -3.81 -1.40 -5.34
CA ALA A 40 -2.40 -1.33 -5.70
C ALA A 40 -2.11 -2.16 -6.95
N GLU A 41 -2.62 -3.38 -7.05
CA GLU A 41 -2.39 -4.23 -8.22
C GLU A 41 -2.98 -3.63 -9.51
N ARG A 42 -4.16 -3.00 -9.41
CA ARG A 42 -4.76 -2.23 -10.52
C ARG A 42 -3.92 -1.03 -10.90
N LEU A 43 -3.40 -0.28 -9.92
CA LEU A 43 -2.55 0.89 -10.15
C LEU A 43 -1.26 0.50 -10.87
N TRP A 44 -0.64 -0.62 -10.49
CA TRP A 44 0.54 -1.19 -11.15
C TRP A 44 0.22 -2.00 -12.41
N ARG A 45 -1.06 -2.19 -12.75
CA ARG A 45 -1.54 -2.98 -13.89
C ARG A 45 -0.95 -4.41 -13.91
N CYS A 46 -0.84 -5.02 -12.73
CA CYS A 46 -0.26 -6.35 -12.57
C CYS A 46 -1.28 -7.36 -12.02
N GLY A 47 -0.95 -8.65 -12.11
CA GLY A 47 -1.77 -9.72 -11.55
C GLY A 47 -1.68 -9.82 -10.02
N ALA A 48 -2.62 -10.57 -9.45
CA ALA A 48 -2.69 -10.81 -8.01
C ALA A 48 -1.38 -11.40 -7.46
N GLY A 49 -0.88 -10.83 -6.37
CA GLY A 49 0.36 -11.24 -5.71
C GLY A 49 1.64 -10.85 -6.45
N ALA A 50 1.57 -10.23 -7.64
CA ALA A 50 2.75 -9.94 -8.45
C ALA A 50 3.71 -8.93 -7.80
N LEU A 51 3.21 -8.09 -6.89
CA LEU A 51 3.99 -7.10 -6.14
C LEU A 51 4.70 -7.68 -4.91
N LEU A 52 4.25 -8.83 -4.40
CA LEU A 52 4.77 -9.39 -3.15
C LEU A 52 6.26 -9.73 -3.25
N GLY A 53 7.02 -9.37 -2.22
CA GLY A 53 8.46 -9.57 -2.11
C GLY A 53 9.31 -8.58 -2.92
N ARG A 54 8.72 -7.72 -3.75
CA ARG A 54 9.46 -6.68 -4.47
C ARG A 54 9.84 -5.53 -3.53
N ASP A 55 10.96 -4.89 -3.82
CA ASP A 55 11.35 -3.64 -3.14
C ASP A 55 10.39 -2.50 -3.56
N LEU A 56 9.83 -1.80 -2.57
CA LEU A 56 8.87 -0.71 -2.80
C LEU A 56 9.47 0.41 -3.65
N PHE A 57 10.68 0.85 -3.33
CA PHE A 57 11.30 2.00 -3.99
C PHE A 57 11.74 1.64 -5.41
N ALA A 58 12.27 0.45 -5.63
CA ALA A 58 12.53 -0.06 -6.98
C ALA A 58 11.24 -0.16 -7.80
N SER A 59 10.12 -0.58 -7.18
CA SER A 59 8.81 -0.67 -7.84
C SER A 59 8.20 0.68 -8.20
N LEU A 60 8.68 1.78 -7.59
CA LEU A 60 8.30 3.15 -7.90
C LEU A 60 9.38 3.90 -8.72
N ASN A 61 10.49 3.24 -9.06
CA ASN A 61 11.70 3.88 -9.60
C ASN A 61 12.18 5.06 -8.73
N SER A 62 11.98 4.96 -7.42
CA SER A 62 12.29 5.97 -6.42
C SER A 62 13.74 5.82 -5.96
N GLY A 63 14.59 6.79 -6.30
CA GLY A 63 15.99 6.84 -5.86
C GLY A 63 16.16 7.20 -4.37
N PRO A 64 17.39 7.16 -3.84
CA PRO A 64 17.70 7.53 -2.45
C PRO A 64 17.31 8.96 -2.06
N ALA A 65 17.31 9.89 -3.02
CA ALA A 65 16.97 11.29 -2.80
C ALA A 65 15.53 11.64 -3.25
N ASP A 66 14.73 10.64 -3.63
CA ASP A 66 13.35 10.86 -4.03
C ASP A 66 12.46 11.15 -2.81
N GLY A 67 11.47 12.03 -2.99
CA GLY A 67 10.57 12.45 -1.92
C GLY A 67 9.81 11.29 -1.26
N VAL A 68 9.43 10.26 -2.03
CA VAL A 68 8.77 9.04 -1.52
C VAL A 68 9.66 8.35 -0.50
N ARG A 69 10.91 8.10 -0.88
CA ARG A 69 11.85 7.39 -0.03
C ARG A 69 12.18 8.16 1.23
N LEU A 70 12.46 9.45 1.11
CA LEU A 70 12.73 10.32 2.26
C LEU A 70 11.53 10.39 3.20
N CYS A 71 10.30 10.46 2.67
CA CYS A 71 9.07 10.46 3.47
C CYS A 71 8.90 9.16 4.26
N CYS A 72 9.05 8.00 3.61
CA CYS A 72 8.95 6.70 4.26
C CYS A 72 10.05 6.50 5.31
N GLU A 73 11.31 6.86 5.00
CA GLU A 73 12.43 6.77 5.94
C GLU A 73 12.23 7.69 7.16
N ALA A 74 11.76 8.92 6.95
CA ALA A 74 11.44 9.85 8.03
C ALA A 74 10.33 9.31 8.94
N SER A 75 9.23 8.82 8.36
CA SER A 75 8.13 8.22 9.13
C SER A 75 8.58 7.03 9.97
N ARG A 76 9.42 6.15 9.39
CA ARG A 76 9.98 5.00 10.11
C ARG A 76 10.93 5.41 11.24
N ALA A 77 11.72 6.46 11.03
CA ALA A 77 12.70 6.93 12.02
C ALA A 77 12.06 7.69 13.18
N SER A 78 11.04 8.51 12.93
CA SER A 78 10.36 9.31 13.95
C SER A 78 9.24 8.56 14.66
N GLY A 79 8.66 7.53 14.02
CA GLY A 79 7.42 6.92 14.49
C GLY A 79 6.19 7.79 14.23
N GLU A 80 6.34 8.91 13.50
CA GLU A 80 5.26 9.82 13.15
C GLU A 80 4.78 9.55 11.73
N ARG A 81 3.51 9.86 11.45
CA ARG A 81 2.99 9.78 10.08
C ARG A 81 3.57 10.90 9.26
N ALA A 82 4.13 10.57 8.10
CA ALA A 82 4.57 11.54 7.10
C ALA A 82 3.83 11.27 5.79
N ALA A 83 3.57 12.31 5.01
CA ALA A 83 3.00 12.19 3.68
C ALA A 83 3.75 13.07 2.69
N VAL A 84 3.85 12.61 1.45
CA VAL A 84 4.40 13.37 0.34
C VAL A 84 3.52 13.18 -0.90
N THR A 85 3.28 14.28 -1.62
CA THR A 85 2.62 14.24 -2.92
C THR A 85 3.66 14.32 -4.01
N THR A 86 3.71 13.32 -4.90
CA THR A 86 4.65 13.28 -6.02
C THR A 86 3.99 12.71 -7.27
N PHE A 87 4.53 13.01 -8.45
CA PHE A 87 4.13 12.34 -9.68
C PHE A 87 5.02 11.10 -9.89
N SER A 88 4.41 9.95 -10.18
CA SER A 88 5.13 8.72 -10.50
C SER A 88 5.00 8.39 -11.98
N ASP A 89 6.13 8.36 -12.68
CA ASP A 89 6.20 7.93 -14.08
C ASP A 89 5.91 6.43 -14.25
N VAL A 90 6.13 5.61 -13.21
CA VAL A 90 5.91 4.16 -13.27
C VAL A 90 4.43 3.83 -13.42
N VAL A 91 3.58 4.49 -12.64
CA VAL A 91 2.13 4.26 -12.65
C VAL A 91 1.37 5.35 -13.42
N GLY A 92 2.06 6.42 -13.83
CA GLY A 92 1.51 7.51 -14.64
C GLY A 92 0.47 8.35 -13.89
N ALA A 93 0.67 8.58 -12.60
CA ALA A 93 -0.31 9.26 -11.74
C ALA A 93 0.36 10.11 -10.64
N TRP A 94 -0.36 11.11 -10.16
CA TRP A 94 -0.05 11.76 -8.89
C TRP A 94 -0.37 10.82 -7.74
N LEU A 95 0.61 10.61 -6.86
CA LEU A 95 0.51 9.77 -5.69
C LEU A 95 0.62 10.64 -4.44
N GLU A 96 -0.29 10.42 -3.50
CA GLU A 96 -0.04 10.77 -2.10
C GLU A 96 0.50 9.51 -1.42
N VAL A 97 1.75 9.56 -0.98
CA VAL A 97 2.40 8.45 -0.28
C VAL A 97 2.48 8.81 1.19
N GLY A 98 1.73 8.06 2.00
CA GLY A 98 1.79 8.14 3.46
C GLY A 98 2.63 7.02 4.06
N GLY A 99 3.59 7.37 4.91
CA GLY A 99 4.24 6.43 5.83
C GLY A 99 3.42 6.31 7.12
N ALA A 100 3.16 5.06 7.53
CA ALA A 100 2.72 4.74 8.88
C ALA A 100 3.80 3.87 9.55
N PRO A 101 4.11 4.12 10.84
CA PRO A 101 5.14 3.37 11.57
C PRO A 101 4.78 1.90 11.80
#